data_AF-A0A8X6J6T8-F1
#
_entry.id   AF-A0A8X6J6T8-F1
#
_cell.length_a   1.000
_cell.length_b   1.000
_cell.length_c   1.000
_cell.angle_alpha   90.00
_cell.angle_beta   90.00
_cell.angle_gamma   90.00
#
_symmetry.space_group_name_H-M   'P 1'
#
loop_
_entity.id
_entity.type
_entity.pdbx_description
1 polymer ?
#
loop_
_entity_poly.entity_id
_entity_poly.type
_entity_poly.pdbx_seq_one_letter_code
_entity_poly.pdbx_strand_id
1 'polypeptide(L)'
;IEFYNPVGTIVTVEKDTRSFYELIQGLEMHGVSFIDLSKGKRLKNRFPFLNIDPQDYALFDDDRAGYINCRKMVEAEKKIAELQGCYIIDDIVEEVKDNLAGIHKIITKNKGIIQAKRVLFCTGAFTLFKRFHPIKRLKMKVNKETVVFLRIPIQETCRLSSMPTLLMYRDGIAGLPTKGAYILPPIKYPDGHWYLKIGYLGQLDESELNTLEESRRWYNSDGDPQVTRHYSRFLIDILPGKK
;
A
#
# COMPACT_ATOMS: atom_id res chain seq x y z
N ILE A 1 -2.44 -7.48 -19.70
CA ILE A 1 -3.20 -7.13 -18.47
C ILE A 1 -2.60 -5.82 -18.00
N GLU A 2 -3.33 -4.71 -18.15
CA GLU A 2 -2.84 -3.40 -17.72
C GLU A 2 -3.05 -3.25 -16.21
N PHE A 3 -1.99 -2.87 -15.50
CA PHE A 3 -2.00 -2.71 -14.05
C PHE A 3 -1.44 -1.37 -13.57
N TYR A 4 -0.75 -0.61 -14.42
CA TYR A 4 -0.17 0.68 -14.08
C TYR A 4 -1.08 1.84 -14.51
N ASN A 5 -1.22 2.85 -13.65
CA ASN A 5 -2.12 4.00 -13.86
C ASN A 5 -1.33 5.30 -13.62
N PRO A 6 -0.89 6.01 -14.69
CA PRO A 6 -0.04 7.20 -14.61
C PRO A 6 -0.86 8.46 -14.28
N VAL A 7 -1.41 8.53 -13.07
CA VAL A 7 -2.24 9.67 -12.63
C VAL A 7 -1.44 10.80 -11.96
N GLY A 8 -0.12 10.64 -11.86
CA GLY A 8 0.76 11.51 -11.09
C GLY A 8 0.66 11.30 -9.59
N THR A 9 1.55 11.92 -8.82
CA THR A 9 1.50 11.94 -7.35
C THR A 9 1.73 13.32 -6.80
N ILE A 10 0.91 13.73 -5.82
CA ILE A 10 1.19 14.88 -4.97
C ILE A 10 1.91 14.37 -3.72
N VAL A 11 3.07 14.96 -3.42
CA VAL A 11 3.74 14.79 -2.14
C VAL A 11 3.54 16.07 -1.33
N THR A 12 3.00 15.95 -0.11
CA THR A 12 2.94 17.06 0.84
C THR A 12 3.86 16.79 2.02
N VAL A 13 4.47 17.85 2.55
CA VAL A 13 5.28 17.82 3.76
C VAL A 13 5.14 19.12 4.51
N GLU A 14 5.14 19.09 5.83
CA GLU A 14 5.06 20.31 6.65
C GLU A 14 6.27 21.21 6.42
N LYS A 15 6.03 22.49 6.12
CA LYS A 15 7.06 23.50 5.83
C LYS A 15 8.04 23.67 6.98
N ASP A 16 9.27 24.03 6.64
CA ASP A 16 10.33 24.40 7.59
C ASP A 16 10.70 23.28 8.60
N THR A 17 10.21 22.05 8.37
CA THR A 17 10.61 20.87 9.14
C THR A 17 11.85 20.21 8.54
N ARG A 18 12.52 19.36 9.33
CA ARG A 18 13.64 18.55 8.84
C ARG A 18 13.25 17.71 7.61
N SER A 19 12.08 17.09 7.63
CA SER A 19 11.59 16.25 6.52
C SER A 19 11.35 17.05 5.25
N PHE A 20 10.93 18.32 5.36
CA PHE A 20 10.84 19.21 4.21
C PHE A 20 12.20 19.44 3.56
N TYR A 21 13.22 19.82 4.35
CA TYR A 21 14.56 20.04 3.81
C TYR A 21 15.18 18.77 3.22
N GLU A 22 14.99 17.62 3.87
CA GLU A 22 15.45 16.32 3.37
C GLU A 22 14.77 15.96 2.03
N LEU A 23 13.46 16.23 1.89
CA LEU A 23 12.74 16.00 0.63
C LEU A 23 13.30 16.88 -0.49
N ILE A 24 13.42 18.20 -0.28
CA ILE A 24 13.92 19.12 -1.31
C ILE A 24 15.36 18.76 -1.71
N GLN A 25 16.23 18.51 -0.74
CA GLN A 25 17.60 18.09 -1.01
C GLN A 25 17.66 16.77 -1.80
N GLY A 26 16.83 15.79 -1.45
CA GLY A 26 16.76 14.51 -2.16
C GLY A 26 16.31 14.69 -3.62
N LEU A 27 15.30 15.52 -3.86
CA LEU A 27 14.81 15.81 -5.20
C LEU A 27 15.88 16.49 -6.06
N GLU A 28 16.59 17.48 -5.52
CA GLU A 28 17.69 18.17 -6.21
C GLU A 28 18.87 17.23 -6.50
N MET A 29 19.31 16.46 -5.49
CA MET A 29 20.43 15.52 -5.60
C MET A 29 20.20 14.46 -6.68
N HIS A 30 18.95 14.00 -6.83
CA HIS A 30 18.59 12.96 -7.78
C HIS A 30 18.03 13.51 -9.10
N GLY A 31 17.95 14.83 -9.27
CA GLY A 31 17.44 15.46 -10.49
C GLY A 31 15.96 15.12 -10.78
N VAL A 32 15.17 14.86 -9.74
CA VAL A 32 13.75 14.54 -9.88
C VAL A 32 12.99 15.82 -10.20
N SER A 33 12.31 15.85 -11.33
CA SER A 33 11.50 16.99 -11.74
C SER A 33 10.17 17.01 -10.99
N PHE A 34 9.76 18.18 -10.50
CA PHE A 34 8.48 18.36 -9.82
C PHE A 34 7.90 19.73 -10.10
N ILE A 35 6.58 19.83 -9.98
CA ILE A 35 5.82 21.07 -10.08
C ILE A 35 5.46 21.52 -8.67
N ASP A 36 6.00 22.66 -8.25
CA ASP A 36 5.60 23.34 -7.02
C ASP A 36 4.15 23.83 -7.14
N LEU A 37 3.25 23.18 -6.39
CA LEU A 37 1.83 23.52 -6.30
C LEU A 37 1.54 24.55 -5.19
N SER A 38 2.46 24.74 -4.24
CA SER A 38 2.35 25.72 -3.16
C SER A 38 2.49 27.17 -3.64
N LYS A 39 3.02 27.39 -4.85
CA LYS A 39 3.09 28.72 -5.47
C LYS A 39 1.72 29.22 -5.95
N GLY A 40 1.25 30.30 -5.32
CA GLY A 40 0.07 31.05 -5.77
C GLY A 40 -1.23 30.22 -5.73
N LYS A 41 -1.99 30.24 -6.82
CA LYS A 41 -3.28 29.49 -6.94
C LYS A 41 -3.14 28.17 -7.69
N ARG A 42 -1.92 27.65 -7.91
CA ARG A 42 -1.66 26.46 -8.75
C ARG A 42 -2.40 25.22 -8.28
N LEU A 43 -2.32 24.88 -6.98
CA LEU A 43 -3.07 23.77 -6.40
C LEU A 43 -4.57 23.90 -6.68
N LYS A 44 -5.17 25.04 -6.34
CA LYS A 44 -6.61 25.27 -6.50
C LYS A 44 -7.05 25.25 -7.97
N ASN A 45 -6.22 25.73 -8.88
CA ASN A 45 -6.53 25.73 -10.31
C ASN A 45 -6.45 24.32 -10.93
N ARG A 46 -5.46 23.51 -10.53
CA ARG A 46 -5.23 22.18 -11.10
C ARG A 46 -6.06 21.09 -10.41
N PHE A 47 -6.25 21.21 -9.11
CA PHE A 47 -6.95 20.23 -8.26
C PHE A 47 -7.97 20.95 -7.35
N PRO A 48 -9.03 21.56 -7.92
CA PRO A 48 -9.99 22.39 -7.17
C PRO A 48 -10.78 21.62 -6.11
N PHE A 49 -10.78 20.28 -6.17
CA PHE A 49 -11.41 19.40 -5.20
C PHE A 49 -10.54 19.09 -3.98
N LEU A 50 -9.24 19.42 -3.99
CA LEU A 50 -8.34 19.20 -2.86
C LEU A 50 -8.26 20.43 -1.96
N ASN A 51 -8.29 20.17 -0.66
CA ASN A 51 -8.01 21.14 0.39
C ASN A 51 -6.79 20.66 1.19
N ILE A 52 -5.62 21.16 0.81
CA ILE A 52 -4.36 20.89 1.52
C ILE A 52 -4.14 22.00 2.55
N ASP A 53 -3.71 21.62 3.74
CA ASP A 53 -3.43 22.55 4.82
C ASP A 53 -2.34 23.56 4.39
N PRO A 54 -2.52 24.87 4.61
CA PRO A 54 -1.54 25.89 4.21
C PRO A 54 -0.14 25.72 4.82
N GLN A 55 0.01 24.97 5.90
CA GLN A 55 1.29 24.63 6.52
C GLN A 55 2.08 23.58 5.72
N ASP A 56 1.41 22.84 4.83
CA ASP A 56 2.09 21.90 3.95
C ASP A 56 2.66 22.58 2.71
N TYR A 57 3.83 22.11 2.31
CA TYR A 57 4.42 22.33 1.01
C TYR A 57 4.03 21.17 0.07
N ALA A 58 3.43 21.49 -1.07
CA ALA A 58 2.86 20.52 -2.00
C ALA A 58 3.63 20.51 -3.31
N LEU A 59 4.18 19.35 -3.64
CA LEU A 59 4.91 19.07 -4.87
C LEU A 59 4.13 18.06 -5.69
N PHE A 60 4.13 18.22 -7.01
CA PHE A 60 3.45 17.30 -7.91
C PHE A 60 4.40 16.75 -8.95
N ASP A 61 4.43 15.43 -9.05
CA ASP A 61 5.15 14.69 -10.07
C ASP A 61 4.13 14.12 -11.07
N ASP A 62 4.16 14.63 -12.31
CA ASP A 62 3.43 14.08 -13.46
C ASP A 62 4.28 13.21 -14.38
N ASP A 63 5.56 12.95 -14.09
CA ASP A 63 6.38 12.05 -14.89
C ASP A 63 6.28 10.62 -14.38
N ARG A 64 5.37 9.84 -14.97
CA ARG A 64 5.24 8.40 -14.71
C ARG A 64 5.02 8.04 -13.22
N ALA A 65 4.50 8.96 -12.43
CA ALA A 65 3.96 8.68 -11.10
C ALA A 65 2.48 8.24 -11.15
N GLY A 66 2.02 7.57 -10.09
CA GLY A 66 0.64 7.12 -9.95
C GLY A 66 0.54 5.85 -9.11
N TYR A 67 -0.34 4.92 -9.49
CA TYR A 67 -0.55 3.68 -8.74
C TYR A 67 -0.58 2.43 -9.61
N ILE A 68 -0.31 1.29 -8.97
CA ILE A 68 -0.41 -0.03 -9.56
C ILE A 68 -1.60 -0.78 -8.95
N ASN A 69 -2.41 -1.41 -9.79
CA ASN A 69 -3.35 -2.44 -9.36
C ASN A 69 -2.57 -3.74 -9.11
N CYS A 70 -2.16 -3.95 -7.85
CA CYS A 70 -1.33 -5.09 -7.48
C CYS A 70 -1.96 -6.46 -7.80
N ARG A 71 -3.29 -6.59 -7.76
CA ARG A 71 -3.96 -7.86 -8.12
C ARG A 71 -3.77 -8.18 -9.60
N LYS A 72 -3.99 -7.18 -10.47
CA LYS A 72 -3.75 -7.32 -11.91
C LYS A 72 -2.28 -7.54 -12.25
N MET A 73 -1.36 -6.92 -11.49
CA MET A 73 0.08 -7.16 -11.65
C MET A 73 0.42 -8.62 -11.35
N VAL A 74 -0.02 -9.16 -10.20
CA VAL A 74 0.17 -10.57 -9.84
C VAL A 74 -0.49 -11.50 -10.87
N GLU A 75 -1.69 -11.18 -11.36
CA GLU A 75 -2.34 -11.95 -12.44
C GLU A 75 -1.51 -11.96 -13.73
N ALA A 76 -0.93 -10.81 -14.11
CA ALA A 76 -0.05 -10.71 -15.27
C ALA A 76 1.23 -11.53 -15.11
N GLU A 77 1.86 -11.46 -13.95
CA GLU A 77 3.08 -12.20 -13.60
C GLU A 77 2.82 -13.71 -13.57
N LYS A 78 1.72 -14.16 -12.97
CA LYS A 78 1.31 -15.57 -12.98
C LYS A 78 1.09 -16.06 -14.40
N LYS A 79 0.37 -15.29 -15.22
CA LYS A 79 0.08 -15.65 -16.61
C LYS A 79 1.35 -15.82 -17.44
N ILE A 80 2.31 -14.89 -17.32
CA ILE A 80 3.57 -15.05 -18.08
C ILE A 80 4.40 -16.22 -17.55
N ALA A 81 4.42 -16.48 -16.24
CA ALA A 81 5.11 -17.64 -15.68
C ALA A 81 4.56 -18.96 -16.24
N GLU A 82 3.23 -19.13 -16.29
CA GLU A 82 2.59 -20.31 -16.87
C GLU A 82 2.92 -20.47 -18.36
N LEU A 83 2.89 -19.37 -19.13
CA LEU A 83 3.29 -19.37 -20.55
C LEU A 83 4.76 -19.74 -20.76
N GLN A 84 5.61 -19.49 -19.77
CA GLN A 84 7.02 -19.89 -19.76
C GLN A 84 7.25 -21.30 -19.15
N GLY A 85 6.18 -22.05 -18.89
CA GLY A 85 6.24 -23.43 -18.41
C GLY A 85 6.35 -23.59 -16.89
N CYS A 86 6.14 -22.54 -16.10
CA CYS A 86 6.03 -22.68 -14.65
C CYS A 86 4.70 -23.35 -14.26
N TYR A 87 4.78 -24.33 -13.36
CA TYR A 87 3.59 -24.91 -12.74
C TYR A 87 3.18 -24.08 -11.52
N ILE A 88 1.98 -23.49 -11.57
CA ILE A 88 1.40 -22.81 -10.41
C ILE A 88 0.52 -23.80 -9.64
N ILE A 89 0.91 -24.09 -8.41
CA ILE A 89 0.14 -24.96 -7.51
C ILE A 89 -0.57 -24.07 -6.51
N ASP A 90 -1.90 -23.93 -6.67
CA ASP A 90 -2.75 -23.20 -5.73
C ASP A 90 -3.04 -24.07 -4.49
N ASP A 91 -2.14 -23.99 -3.51
CA ASP A 91 -2.29 -24.65 -2.21
C ASP A 91 -1.46 -23.93 -1.13
N ILE A 92 -1.69 -24.29 0.13
CA ILE A 92 -1.00 -23.75 1.30
C ILE A 92 0.15 -24.69 1.67
N VAL A 93 1.38 -24.17 1.71
CA VAL A 93 2.52 -24.90 2.28
C VAL A 93 2.45 -24.84 3.81
N GLU A 94 2.42 -26.01 4.45
CA GLU A 94 2.39 -26.15 5.91
C GLU A 94 3.80 -26.34 6.49
N GLU A 95 4.66 -27.05 5.76
CA GLU A 95 6.01 -27.39 6.22
C GLU A 95 6.97 -27.58 5.05
N VAL A 96 8.22 -27.17 5.23
CA VAL A 96 9.33 -27.50 4.32
C VAL A 96 10.43 -28.14 5.14
N LYS A 97 10.71 -29.42 4.88
CA LYS A 97 11.76 -30.18 5.56
C LYS A 97 13.15 -29.80 5.08
N ASP A 98 14.14 -30.06 5.93
CA ASP A 98 15.55 -29.95 5.58
C ASP A 98 15.89 -30.75 4.33
N ASN A 99 16.97 -30.33 3.70
CA ASN A 99 17.53 -31.05 2.58
C ASN A 99 18.12 -32.37 3.10
N LEU A 100 17.44 -33.48 2.81
CA LEU A 100 17.94 -34.82 3.06
C LEU A 100 18.29 -35.45 1.71
N ALA A 101 19.54 -35.87 1.55
CA ALA A 101 20.05 -36.49 0.32
C ALA A 101 19.85 -35.65 -0.97
N GLY A 102 19.95 -34.32 -0.87
CA GLY A 102 19.88 -33.40 -2.01
C GLY A 102 18.47 -32.92 -2.39
N ILE A 103 17.44 -33.30 -1.64
CA ILE A 103 16.03 -33.01 -1.95
C ILE A 103 15.31 -32.45 -0.72
N HIS A 104 14.58 -31.35 -0.92
CA HIS A 104 13.61 -30.83 0.03
C HIS A 104 12.24 -31.48 -0.17
N LYS A 105 11.53 -31.72 0.93
CA LYS A 105 10.12 -32.13 0.92
C LYS A 105 9.25 -30.95 1.37
N ILE A 106 8.34 -30.53 0.52
CA ILE A 106 7.39 -29.44 0.73
C ILE A 106 6.03 -30.08 0.97
N ILE A 107 5.52 -29.97 2.19
CA ILE A 107 4.23 -30.53 2.60
C ILE A 107 3.17 -29.45 2.43
N THR A 108 2.20 -29.75 1.57
CA THR A 108 1.06 -28.88 1.29
C THR A 108 -0.17 -29.36 2.04
N LYS A 109 -1.13 -28.47 2.26
CA LYS A 109 -2.34 -28.77 3.01
C LYS A 109 -3.25 -29.77 2.29
N ASN A 110 -3.39 -29.66 0.97
CA ASN A 110 -4.39 -30.41 0.21
C ASN A 110 -3.80 -31.24 -0.95
N LYS A 111 -2.60 -30.92 -1.42
CA LYS A 111 -1.98 -31.53 -2.62
C LYS A 111 -0.86 -32.53 -2.30
N GLY A 112 -0.65 -32.86 -1.03
CA GLY A 112 0.36 -33.82 -0.59
C GLY A 112 1.78 -33.25 -0.57
N ILE A 113 2.76 -34.03 -1.02
CA ILE A 113 4.19 -33.72 -0.91
C ILE A 113 4.76 -33.35 -2.27
N ILE A 114 5.37 -32.17 -2.37
CA ILE A 114 6.15 -31.73 -3.52
C ILE A 114 7.64 -31.91 -3.19
N GLN A 115 8.44 -32.35 -4.16
CA GLN A 115 9.88 -32.53 -4.01
C GLN A 115 10.65 -31.57 -4.91
N ALA A 116 11.68 -30.93 -4.37
CA ALA A 116 12.52 -30.01 -5.12
C ALA A 116 13.98 -30.05 -4.64
N LYS A 117 14.93 -29.88 -5.56
CA LYS A 117 16.37 -29.79 -5.23
C LYS A 117 16.75 -28.44 -4.61
N ARG A 118 15.99 -27.40 -4.91
CA ARG A 118 16.18 -26.03 -4.42
C ARG A 118 14.81 -25.45 -4.06
N VAL A 119 14.76 -24.63 -3.02
CA VAL A 119 13.55 -23.95 -2.56
C VAL A 119 13.87 -22.47 -2.33
N LEU A 120 13.07 -21.59 -2.92
CA LEU A 120 13.09 -20.15 -2.66
C LEU A 120 11.85 -19.79 -1.83
N PHE A 121 12.07 -19.13 -0.70
CA PHE A 121 10.98 -18.72 0.20
C PHE A 121 10.61 -17.26 -0.06
N CYS A 122 9.40 -17.03 -0.56
CA CYS A 122 8.82 -15.70 -0.80
C CYS A 122 7.52 -15.51 -0.01
N THR A 123 7.48 -16.00 1.23
CA THR A 123 6.25 -16.15 2.04
C THR A 123 5.87 -14.94 2.88
N GLY A 124 6.55 -13.80 2.70
CA GLY A 124 6.24 -12.55 3.38
C GLY A 124 6.12 -12.68 4.90
N ALA A 125 5.09 -12.06 5.48
CA ALA A 125 4.80 -12.11 6.92
C ALA A 125 4.61 -13.54 7.47
N PHE A 126 4.19 -14.51 6.65
CA PHE A 126 3.93 -15.88 7.08
C PHE A 126 5.21 -16.72 7.24
N THR A 127 6.37 -16.19 6.86
CA THR A 127 7.66 -16.88 7.00
C THR A 127 7.94 -17.28 8.45
N LEU A 128 7.50 -16.47 9.43
CA LEU A 128 7.69 -16.75 10.86
C LEU A 128 6.67 -17.74 11.45
N PHE A 129 5.59 -18.02 10.73
CA PHE A 129 4.43 -18.75 11.27
C PHE A 129 4.31 -20.19 10.75
N LYS A 130 5.19 -20.60 9.84
CA LYS A 130 5.19 -21.92 9.22
C LYS A 130 6.45 -22.70 9.57
N ARG A 131 6.39 -24.02 9.43
CA ARG A 131 7.51 -24.92 9.74
C ARG A 131 8.48 -25.01 8.57
N PHE A 132 9.29 -23.98 8.37
CA PHE A 132 10.30 -23.95 7.32
C PHE A 132 11.68 -24.26 7.91
N HIS A 133 11.98 -25.56 8.07
CA HIS A 133 13.20 -26.04 8.73
C HIS A 133 14.51 -25.47 8.14
N PRO A 134 14.67 -25.31 6.80
CA PRO A 134 15.86 -24.69 6.22
C PRO A 134 16.06 -23.20 6.57
N ILE A 135 15.03 -22.50 7.02
CA ILE A 135 15.09 -21.08 7.34
C ILE A 135 15.49 -20.92 8.80
N LYS A 136 16.63 -20.26 9.05
CA LYS A 136 16.99 -19.80 10.39
C LYS A 136 16.04 -18.68 10.82
N ARG A 137 15.82 -18.54 12.13
CA ARG A 137 14.97 -17.48 12.69
C ARG A 137 15.38 -16.11 12.15
N LEU A 138 14.47 -15.47 11.41
CA LEU A 138 14.67 -14.13 10.86
C LEU A 138 14.34 -13.08 11.92
N LYS A 139 15.11 -12.00 11.96
CA LYS A 139 14.80 -10.82 12.79
C LYS A 139 13.74 -9.98 12.08
N MET A 140 12.51 -10.46 12.10
CA MET A 140 11.35 -9.84 11.47
C MET A 140 10.25 -9.58 12.50
N LYS A 141 9.49 -8.52 12.28
CA LYS A 141 8.24 -8.22 12.99
C LYS A 141 7.10 -8.21 11.99
N VAL A 142 5.95 -8.73 12.39
CA VAL A 142 4.73 -8.68 11.57
C VAL A 142 3.84 -7.65 12.21
N ASN A 143 3.46 -6.61 11.47
CA ASN A 143 2.60 -5.56 11.99
C ASN A 143 1.25 -5.57 11.27
N LYS A 144 0.21 -5.21 12.01
CA LYS A 144 -1.12 -4.96 11.49
C LYS A 144 -1.17 -3.56 10.85
N GLU A 145 -1.79 -3.47 9.69
CA GLU A 145 -2.08 -2.19 9.02
C GLU A 145 -3.54 -2.10 8.59
N THR A 146 -4.18 -0.98 8.92
CA THR A 146 -5.57 -0.69 8.53
C THR A 146 -5.58 0.30 7.38
N VAL A 147 -6.39 0.00 6.37
CA VAL A 147 -6.71 0.90 5.27
C VAL A 147 -8.20 1.15 5.24
N VAL A 148 -8.59 2.36 4.90
CA VAL A 148 -10.00 2.78 4.87
C VAL A 148 -10.44 2.91 3.43
N PHE A 149 -11.64 2.40 3.16
CA PHE A 149 -12.33 2.52 1.89
C PHE A 149 -13.55 3.41 2.06
N LEU A 150 -13.52 4.61 1.48
CA LEU A 150 -14.68 5.47 1.42
C LEU A 150 -15.40 5.27 0.10
N ARG A 151 -16.57 4.63 0.15
CA ARG A 151 -17.43 4.47 -1.04
C ARG A 151 -17.89 5.84 -1.52
N ILE A 152 -17.81 6.05 -2.84
CA ILE A 152 -18.31 7.27 -3.49
C ILE A 152 -19.33 6.91 -4.59
N PRO A 153 -20.31 7.78 -4.86
CA PRO A 153 -21.23 7.59 -5.97
C PRO A 153 -20.51 7.76 -7.31
N ILE A 154 -21.01 7.13 -8.37
CA ILE A 154 -20.40 7.18 -9.70
C ILE A 154 -20.26 8.62 -10.22
N GLN A 155 -21.21 9.49 -9.89
CA GLN A 155 -21.20 10.90 -10.30
C GLN A 155 -20.00 11.66 -9.72
N GLU A 156 -19.52 11.27 -8.54
CA GLU A 156 -18.38 11.90 -7.89
C GLU A 156 -17.06 11.54 -8.58
N THR A 157 -17.02 10.44 -9.33
CA THR A 157 -15.83 10.04 -10.09
C THR A 157 -15.48 11.05 -11.19
N CYS A 158 -16.47 11.73 -11.77
CA CYS A 158 -16.25 12.79 -12.75
C CYS A 158 -15.58 14.02 -12.12
N ARG A 159 -15.97 14.40 -10.90
CA ARG A 159 -15.37 15.54 -10.19
C ARG A 159 -13.91 15.27 -9.81
N LEU A 160 -13.60 14.00 -9.52
CA LEU A 160 -12.31 13.53 -9.05
C LEU A 160 -11.49 12.83 -10.15
N SER A 161 -11.85 12.99 -11.43
CA SER A 161 -11.24 12.21 -12.53
C SER A 161 -9.77 12.55 -12.77
N SER A 162 -9.34 13.76 -12.40
CA SER A 162 -7.94 14.20 -12.46
C SER A 162 -7.20 14.04 -11.12
N MET A 163 -7.78 13.33 -10.14
CA MET A 163 -7.16 13.15 -8.84
C MET A 163 -5.86 12.33 -8.98
N PRO A 164 -4.72 12.87 -8.51
CA PRO A 164 -3.48 12.10 -8.44
C PRO A 164 -3.49 11.19 -7.21
N THR A 165 -2.47 10.35 -7.05
CA THR A 165 -2.18 9.79 -5.72
C THR A 165 -1.68 10.89 -4.79
N LEU A 166 -1.86 10.71 -3.48
CA LEU A 166 -1.30 11.63 -2.49
C LEU A 166 -0.41 10.86 -1.51
N LEU A 167 0.74 11.43 -1.19
CA LEU A 167 1.61 11.05 -0.08
C LEU A 167 1.78 12.28 0.80
N MET A 168 1.15 12.28 1.98
CA MET A 168 1.12 13.42 2.89
C MET A 168 1.98 13.11 4.11
N TYR A 169 3.16 13.69 4.22
CA TYR A 169 4.10 13.49 5.32
C TYR A 169 3.88 14.54 6.39
N ARG A 170 3.24 14.14 7.50
CA ARG A 170 3.02 15.00 8.65
C ARG A 170 2.79 14.15 9.89
N ASP A 171 3.56 14.43 10.93
CA ASP A 171 3.38 13.76 12.22
C ASP A 171 2.02 14.12 12.82
N GLY A 172 1.31 13.12 13.35
CA GLY A 172 0.02 13.37 13.98
C GLY A 172 -1.13 13.63 13.00
N ILE A 173 -0.94 13.39 11.69
CA ILE A 173 -2.01 13.62 10.71
C ILE A 173 -3.26 12.82 11.07
N ALA A 174 -4.43 13.42 10.82
CA ALA A 174 -5.73 12.90 11.26
C ALA A 174 -5.88 12.71 12.79
N GLY A 175 -4.97 13.24 13.62
CA GLY A 175 -5.01 13.13 15.08
C GLY A 175 -4.56 11.76 15.61
N LEU A 176 -3.77 11.00 14.85
CA LEU A 176 -3.17 9.72 15.26
C LEU A 176 -1.65 9.79 15.16
N PRO A 177 -0.88 9.08 16.03
CA PRO A 177 0.58 9.11 16.09
C PRO A 177 1.21 8.36 14.89
N THR A 178 0.97 8.89 13.70
CA THR A 178 1.38 8.37 12.39
C THR A 178 2.32 9.37 11.75
N LYS A 179 3.08 8.93 10.73
CA LYS A 179 4.01 9.78 9.97
C LYS A 179 3.36 10.49 8.79
N GLY A 180 2.08 10.24 8.55
CA GLY A 180 1.41 10.75 7.37
C GLY A 180 0.29 9.85 6.87
N ALA A 181 -0.17 10.14 5.66
CA ALA A 181 -1.22 9.39 4.98
C ALA A 181 -0.86 9.17 3.51
N TYR A 182 -1.35 8.08 2.92
CA TYR A 182 -1.39 7.90 1.47
C TYR A 182 -2.84 7.75 1.00
N ILE A 183 -3.17 8.38 -0.13
CA ILE A 183 -4.53 8.38 -0.69
C ILE A 183 -4.46 8.01 -2.16
N LEU A 184 -5.38 7.15 -2.59
CA LEU A 184 -5.55 6.80 -4.00
C LEU A 184 -6.75 7.54 -4.60
N PRO A 185 -6.72 7.83 -5.92
CA PRO A 185 -7.88 8.36 -6.62
C PRO A 185 -9.06 7.36 -6.60
N PRO A 186 -10.24 7.76 -7.10
CA PRO A 186 -11.35 6.84 -7.29
C PRO A 186 -10.96 5.58 -8.07
N ILE A 187 -11.12 4.42 -7.44
CA ILE A 187 -10.87 3.11 -8.06
C ILE A 187 -12.14 2.27 -7.97
N LYS A 188 -12.49 1.61 -9.08
CA LYS A 188 -13.56 0.60 -9.11
C LYS A 188 -13.04 -0.73 -8.58
N TYR A 189 -13.72 -1.29 -7.59
CA TYR A 189 -13.38 -2.59 -7.00
C TYR A 189 -14.24 -3.73 -7.57
N PRO A 190 -13.89 -5.01 -7.32
CA PRO A 190 -14.60 -6.16 -7.89
C PRO A 190 -16.09 -6.26 -7.52
N ASP A 191 -16.50 -5.62 -6.43
CA ASP A 191 -17.91 -5.47 -6.02
C ASP A 191 -18.72 -4.51 -6.90
N GLY A 192 -18.06 -3.85 -7.87
CA GLY A 192 -18.68 -2.91 -8.79
C GLY A 192 -18.78 -1.48 -8.26
N HIS A 193 -18.38 -1.22 -7.02
CA HIS A 193 -18.42 0.10 -6.40
C HIS A 193 -17.12 0.87 -6.57
N TRP A 194 -17.21 2.20 -6.45
CA TRP A 194 -16.07 3.11 -6.51
C TRP A 194 -15.68 3.55 -5.11
N TYR A 195 -14.38 3.56 -4.86
CA TYR A 195 -13.83 3.90 -3.56
C TYR A 195 -12.66 4.87 -3.70
N LEU A 196 -12.57 5.78 -2.74
CA LEU A 196 -11.30 6.38 -2.34
C LEU A 196 -10.67 5.49 -1.28
N LYS A 197 -9.38 5.21 -1.43
CA LYS A 197 -8.61 4.44 -0.45
C LYS A 197 -7.66 5.37 0.28
N ILE A 198 -7.62 5.29 1.60
CA ILE A 198 -6.63 5.99 2.42
C ILE A 198 -5.98 5.02 3.42
N GLY A 199 -4.68 5.14 3.61
CA GLY A 199 -3.95 4.47 4.69
C GLY A 199 -2.98 5.43 5.37
N TYR A 200 -2.49 5.05 6.53
CA TYR A 200 -1.47 5.82 7.24
C TYR A 200 -0.06 5.45 6.80
N LEU A 201 0.89 6.34 7.05
CA LEU A 201 2.32 6.11 6.93
C LEU A 201 2.94 5.89 8.31
N GLY A 202 3.95 5.03 8.37
CA GLY A 202 4.61 4.64 9.61
C GLY A 202 3.88 3.51 10.34
N GLN A 203 4.24 3.32 11.61
CA GLN A 203 3.76 2.22 12.42
C GLN A 203 3.04 2.78 13.66
N LEU A 204 1.87 2.23 13.96
CA LEU A 204 1.15 2.52 15.22
C LEU A 204 1.69 1.64 16.35
N ASP A 205 1.56 2.13 17.58
CA ASP A 205 1.86 1.36 18.79
C ASP A 205 1.04 0.06 18.83
N GLU A 206 1.60 -0.98 19.46
CA GLU A 206 0.94 -2.28 19.66
C GLU A 206 0.38 -2.92 18.37
N SER A 207 1.09 -2.70 17.25
CA SER A 207 0.73 -3.26 15.96
C SER A 207 1.28 -4.66 15.70
N GLU A 208 2.18 -5.16 16.55
CA GLU A 208 2.88 -6.42 16.34
C GLU A 208 1.95 -7.65 16.53
N LEU A 209 2.04 -8.59 15.59
CA LEU A 209 1.36 -9.88 15.58
C LEU A 209 2.41 -10.97 15.76
N ASN A 210 2.21 -11.83 16.75
CA ASN A 210 3.20 -12.83 17.17
C ASN A 210 2.82 -14.26 16.76
N THR A 211 1.55 -14.49 16.40
CA THR A 211 1.06 -15.82 16.04
C THR A 211 0.29 -15.84 14.71
N LEU A 212 0.17 -17.04 14.14
CA LEU A 212 -0.64 -17.26 12.95
C LEU A 212 -2.12 -16.99 13.22
N GLU A 213 -2.59 -17.35 14.41
CA GLU A 213 -3.97 -17.19 14.86
C GLU A 213 -4.32 -15.71 15.05
N GLU A 214 -3.41 -14.90 15.61
CA GLU A 214 -3.54 -13.44 15.64
C GLU A 214 -3.63 -12.85 14.23
N SER A 215 -2.73 -13.27 13.33
CA SER A 215 -2.72 -12.81 11.94
C SER A 215 -4.01 -13.17 11.21
N ARG A 216 -4.52 -14.40 11.38
CA ARG A 216 -5.80 -14.82 10.80
C ARG A 216 -6.96 -14.02 11.37
N ARG A 217 -7.03 -13.82 12.68
CA ARG A 217 -8.09 -13.01 13.30
C ARG A 217 -8.07 -11.57 12.77
N TRP A 218 -6.88 -10.99 12.60
CA TRP A 218 -6.73 -9.65 12.03
C TRP A 218 -7.22 -9.56 10.58
N TYR A 219 -6.79 -10.46 9.69
CA TYR A 219 -7.23 -10.42 8.28
C TYR A 219 -8.75 -10.63 8.08
N ASN A 220 -9.45 -11.16 9.09
CA ASN A 220 -10.90 -11.35 9.08
C ASN A 220 -11.65 -10.33 9.95
N SER A 221 -10.98 -9.28 10.44
CA SER A 221 -11.62 -8.19 11.18
C SER A 221 -11.90 -6.99 10.27
N ASP A 222 -12.62 -6.01 10.80
CA ASP A 222 -12.86 -4.71 10.15
C ASP A 222 -11.68 -3.74 10.26
N GLY A 223 -10.53 -4.19 10.79
CA GLY A 223 -9.37 -3.36 11.08
C GLY A 223 -9.49 -2.57 12.39
N ASP A 224 -8.69 -1.51 12.52
CA ASP A 224 -8.67 -0.66 13.70
C ASP A 224 -9.79 0.42 13.62
N PRO A 225 -10.73 0.47 14.58
CA PRO A 225 -11.84 1.41 14.55
C PRO A 225 -11.40 2.87 14.73
N GLN A 226 -10.30 3.14 15.46
CA GLN A 226 -9.76 4.50 15.60
C GLN A 226 -9.18 4.98 14.28
N VAL A 227 -8.38 4.14 13.61
CA VAL A 227 -7.87 4.45 12.27
C VAL A 227 -9.04 4.71 11.33
N THR A 228 -10.03 3.82 11.31
CA THR A 228 -11.21 3.96 10.46
C THR A 228 -11.93 5.29 10.68
N ARG A 229 -12.20 5.65 11.93
CA ARG A 229 -12.90 6.90 12.28
C ARG A 229 -12.08 8.14 11.89
N HIS A 230 -10.82 8.20 12.31
CA HIS A 230 -9.97 9.37 12.13
C HIS A 230 -9.62 9.60 10.65
N TYR A 231 -9.23 8.55 9.94
CA TYR A 231 -8.83 8.66 8.54
C TYR A 231 -10.03 8.84 7.60
N SER A 232 -11.22 8.31 7.92
CA SER A 232 -12.44 8.63 7.16
C SER A 232 -12.76 10.12 7.25
N ARG A 233 -12.70 10.70 8.45
CA ARG A 233 -12.96 12.13 8.67
C ARG A 233 -11.93 12.98 7.96
N PHE A 234 -10.65 12.67 8.13
CA PHE A 234 -9.57 13.37 7.44
C PHE A 234 -9.73 13.34 5.92
N LEU A 235 -10.08 12.18 5.33
CA LEU A 235 -10.35 12.07 3.89
C LEU A 235 -11.56 12.88 3.42
N ILE A 236 -12.54 13.15 4.28
CA ILE A 236 -13.66 14.04 3.98
C ILE A 236 -13.18 15.50 4.01
N ASP A 237 -12.40 15.88 5.02
CA ASP A 237 -11.93 17.25 5.23
C ASP A 237 -11.01 17.75 4.10
N ILE A 238 -10.15 16.89 3.56
CA ILE A 238 -9.24 17.24 2.44
C ILE A 238 -9.93 17.23 1.07
N LEU A 239 -11.18 16.75 0.98
CA LEU A 239 -11.96 16.69 -0.26
C LEU A 239 -13.29 17.45 -0.09
N PRO A 240 -13.25 18.79 0.09
CA PRO A 240 -14.46 19.58 0.30
C PRO A 240 -15.41 19.48 -0.89
N GLY A 241 -16.70 19.73 -0.61
CA GLY A 241 -17.76 19.72 -1.61
C GLY A 241 -18.26 18.33 -2.00
N LYS A 242 -17.92 17.28 -1.23
CA LYS A 242 -18.62 15.99 -1.29
C LYS A 242 -20.11 16.23 -1.04
N LYS A 243 -20.95 15.78 -1.98
CA LYS A 243 -22.40 15.66 -1.81
C LYS A 243 -22.75 14.21 -1.49
#